data_AF-A0A7S3BRE1-F1
#
_entry.id   AF-A0A7S3BRE1-F1
#
_cell.length_a   1.000
_cell.length_b   1.000
_cell.length_c   1.000
_cell.angle_alpha   90.00
_cell.angle_beta   90.00
_cell.angle_gamma   90.00
#
_symmetry.space_group_name_H-M   'P 1'
#
loop_
_entity.id
_entity.type
_entity.pdbx_description
1 polymer ?
#
loop_
_entity_poly.entity_id
_entity_poly.type
_entity_poly.pdbx_seq_one_letter_code
_entity_poly.pdbx_strand_id
1 'polypeptide(L)'
;VHGSTVVLAGTSTGATIKISASASTTEITKVGDVDSLIVASSTAGSQPWVLQLGGTGATVECRAVAVTSSGRIYATGWYTAPFRPVIHCALHPGSSCSAGTSTASSILAPTSQGEDAFVMAMSSAGEPLWLLSVGGAGNDRGQALAVSSDGTIFVSGRFRDTATFGA
;
A
#
# COMPACT_ATOMS: atom_id res chain seq x y z
N VAL A 1 -17.12 -17.60 9.32
CA VAL A 1 -15.76 -18.09 8.95
C VAL A 1 -15.44 -17.58 7.54
N HIS A 2 -15.18 -16.28 7.41
CA HIS A 2 -14.62 -15.73 6.17
C HIS A 2 -13.10 -15.91 6.29
N GLY A 3 -12.49 -16.59 5.30
CA GLY A 3 -11.08 -16.97 5.31
C GLY A 3 -10.20 -15.81 5.74
N SER A 4 -9.40 -16.03 6.77
CA SER A 4 -8.63 -14.96 7.40
C SER A 4 -7.64 -14.42 6.36
N THR A 5 -7.82 -13.17 5.97
CA THR A 5 -6.87 -12.47 5.11
C THR A 5 -5.68 -12.06 5.96
N VAL A 6 -4.51 -12.65 5.72
CA VAL A 6 -3.26 -12.17 6.32
C VAL A 6 -2.74 -11.06 5.43
N VAL A 7 -2.70 -9.83 5.92
CA VAL A 7 -2.08 -8.70 5.22
C VAL A 7 -0.73 -8.40 5.85
N LEU A 8 0.34 -8.49 5.06
CA LEU A 8 1.69 -8.09 5.47
C LEU A 8 2.05 -6.81 4.75
N ALA A 9 2.55 -5.83 5.50
CA ALA A 9 3.21 -4.65 4.95
C ALA A 9 4.69 -4.66 5.33
N GLY A 10 5.56 -4.41 4.37
CA GLY A 10 7.01 -4.41 4.60
C GLY A 10 7.75 -3.54 3.59
N THR A 11 8.91 -3.05 4.00
CA THR A 11 9.79 -2.19 3.20
C THR A 11 10.92 -3.02 2.60
N SER A 12 11.24 -2.83 1.34
CA SER A 12 12.45 -3.38 0.74
C SER A 12 13.47 -2.30 0.42
N THR A 13 14.67 -2.48 0.98
CA THR A 13 15.87 -1.74 0.60
C THR A 13 16.71 -2.49 -0.44
N GLY A 14 16.48 -3.80 -0.59
CA GLY A 14 17.10 -4.66 -1.61
C GLY A 14 16.49 -4.49 -3.00
N ALA A 15 17.25 -4.83 -4.04
CA ALA A 15 16.84 -4.62 -5.44
C ALA A 15 15.59 -5.40 -5.84
N THR A 16 15.41 -6.62 -5.31
CA THR A 16 14.28 -7.49 -5.61
C THR A 16 13.74 -8.15 -4.36
N ILE A 17 12.42 -8.37 -4.35
CA ILE A 17 11.71 -9.20 -3.37
C ILE A 17 11.19 -10.42 -4.11
N LYS A 18 11.42 -11.61 -3.56
CA LYS A 18 10.90 -12.86 -4.11
C LYS A 18 9.66 -13.28 -3.33
N ILE A 19 8.54 -13.43 -4.03
CA ILE A 19 7.30 -13.95 -3.47
C ILE A 19 7.10 -15.34 -4.04
N SER A 20 7.24 -16.36 -3.19
CA SER A 20 7.02 -17.75 -3.57
C SER A 20 5.64 -18.19 -3.10
N ALA A 21 4.80 -18.62 -4.04
CA ALA A 21 3.53 -19.27 -3.75
C ALA A 21 3.46 -20.54 -4.61
N SER A 22 3.28 -21.69 -3.98
CA SER A 22 3.40 -23.02 -4.61
C SER A 22 4.79 -23.25 -5.26
N ALA A 23 4.88 -24.00 -6.36
CA ALA A 23 6.13 -24.34 -7.06
C ALA A 23 6.72 -23.19 -7.91
N SER A 24 6.10 -22.00 -7.91
CA SER A 24 6.55 -20.83 -8.67
C SER A 24 7.01 -19.69 -7.77
N THR A 25 8.06 -18.98 -8.20
CA THR A 25 8.55 -17.75 -7.56
C THR A 25 8.37 -16.57 -8.50
N THR A 26 7.76 -15.50 -8.01
CA THR A 26 7.66 -14.22 -8.71
C THR A 26 8.68 -13.26 -8.09
N GLU A 27 9.50 -12.63 -8.93
CA GLU A 27 10.42 -11.58 -8.51
C GLU A 27 9.81 -10.21 -8.77
N ILE A 28 9.77 -9.38 -7.74
CA ILE A 28 9.30 -8.00 -7.81
C ILE A 28 10.51 -7.09 -7.60
N THR A 29 10.84 -6.30 -8.62
CA THR A 29 11.93 -5.31 -8.56
C THR A 29 11.41 -4.01 -7.99
N LYS A 30 12.19 -3.38 -7.11
CA LYS A 30 11.85 -2.04 -6.59
C LYS A 30 11.80 -1.00 -7.72
N VAL A 31 10.86 -0.07 -7.63
CA VAL A 31 10.69 1.08 -8.53
C VAL A 31 11.46 2.29 -7.99
N GLY A 32 11.43 2.50 -6.67
CA GLY A 32 12.09 3.60 -6.00
C GLY A 32 13.35 3.23 -5.22
N ASP A 33 13.76 4.16 -4.37
CA ASP A 33 14.90 3.96 -3.46
C ASP A 33 14.52 2.94 -2.38
N VAL A 34 13.31 3.07 -1.85
CA VAL A 34 12.65 2.12 -0.95
C VAL A 34 11.19 1.99 -1.38
N ASP A 35 10.77 0.76 -1.60
CA ASP A 35 9.38 0.44 -1.90
C ASP A 35 8.73 -0.28 -0.72
N SER A 36 7.43 -0.10 -0.59
CA SER A 36 6.60 -0.92 0.29
C SER A 36 5.81 -1.95 -0.50
N LEU A 37 5.63 -3.12 0.08
CA LEU A 37 4.66 -4.09 -0.41
C LEU A 37 3.50 -4.19 0.57
N ILE A 38 2.30 -4.38 0.03
CA ILE A 38 1.14 -4.90 0.74
C ILE A 38 0.83 -6.26 0.12
N VAL A 39 0.92 -7.32 0.91
CA VAL A 39 0.67 -8.70 0.48
C VAL A 39 -0.54 -9.21 1.23
N ALA A 40 -1.53 -9.77 0.52
CA ALA A 40 -2.62 -10.45 1.20
C ALA A 40 -2.82 -11.89 0.73
N SER A 41 -3.07 -12.80 1.66
CA SER A 41 -3.30 -14.23 1.39
C SER A 41 -4.50 -14.76 2.17
N SER A 42 -5.16 -15.80 1.64
CA SER A 42 -6.20 -16.57 2.36
C SER A 42 -5.57 -17.72 3.13
N THR A 43 -6.07 -18.01 4.33
CA THR A 43 -5.70 -19.21 5.11
C THR A 43 -6.01 -20.53 4.41
N ALA A 44 -6.74 -20.53 3.30
CA ALA A 44 -7.06 -21.72 2.51
C ALA A 44 -5.99 -22.11 1.47
N GLY A 45 -4.81 -21.46 1.47
CA GLY A 45 -3.72 -21.78 0.53
C GLY A 45 -3.93 -21.24 -0.88
N SER A 46 -4.79 -20.23 -1.05
CA SER A 46 -4.91 -19.52 -2.33
C SER A 46 -3.66 -18.67 -2.59
N GLN A 47 -3.36 -18.43 -3.87
CA GLN A 47 -2.28 -17.55 -4.27
C GLN A 47 -2.44 -16.14 -3.64
N PRO A 48 -1.39 -15.57 -3.01
CA PRO A 48 -1.45 -14.24 -2.45
C PRO A 48 -1.40 -13.18 -3.55
N TRP A 49 -2.08 -12.06 -3.33
CA TRP A 49 -1.90 -10.87 -4.15
C TRP A 49 -0.92 -9.89 -3.54
N VAL A 50 -0.29 -9.07 -4.39
CA VAL A 50 0.81 -8.17 -4.00
C VAL A 50 0.69 -6.79 -4.63
N LEU A 51 0.35 -5.80 -3.82
CA LEU A 51 0.39 -4.41 -4.25
C LEU A 51 1.75 -3.80 -3.88
N GLN A 52 2.49 -3.34 -4.88
CA GLN A 52 3.73 -2.61 -4.68
C GLN A 52 3.47 -1.11 -4.66
N LEU A 53 4.07 -0.41 -3.70
CA LEU A 53 4.02 1.04 -3.54
C LEU A 53 5.43 1.58 -3.73
N GLY A 54 5.66 2.21 -4.87
CA GLY A 54 6.98 2.69 -5.25
C GLY A 54 6.91 3.72 -6.37
N GLY A 55 7.97 4.52 -6.49
CA GLY A 55 8.09 5.57 -7.49
C GLY A 55 9.56 5.94 -7.67
N THR A 56 9.95 6.38 -8.86
CA THR A 56 11.36 6.70 -9.14
C THR A 56 11.88 7.77 -8.16
N GLY A 57 12.94 7.45 -7.41
CA GLY A 57 13.50 8.31 -6.37
C GLY A 57 12.64 8.46 -5.11
N ALA A 58 11.53 7.72 -5.00
CA ALA A 58 10.69 7.71 -3.82
C ALA A 58 11.24 6.72 -2.79
N THR A 59 11.24 7.15 -1.53
CA THR A 59 11.13 6.25 -0.39
C THR A 59 9.66 6.17 -0.03
N VAL A 60 9.08 4.97 0.02
CA VAL A 60 7.70 4.73 0.44
C VAL A 60 7.69 3.67 1.53
N GLU A 61 7.15 4.01 2.70
CA GLU A 61 7.03 3.12 3.84
C GLU A 61 5.59 2.98 4.31
N CYS A 62 5.00 1.81 4.08
CA CYS A 62 3.73 1.41 4.67
C CYS A 62 3.97 0.96 6.11
N ARG A 63 3.37 1.67 7.07
CA ARG A 63 3.59 1.47 8.52
C ARG A 63 2.48 0.67 9.18
N ALA A 64 1.25 0.80 8.70
CA ALA A 64 0.13 0.05 9.23
C ALA A 64 -0.88 -0.29 8.14
N VAL A 65 -1.55 -1.42 8.34
CA VAL A 65 -2.67 -1.90 7.53
C VAL A 65 -3.78 -2.38 8.46
N ALA A 66 -5.03 -2.20 8.05
CA ALA A 66 -6.18 -2.80 8.73
C ALA A 66 -7.24 -3.23 7.73
N VAL A 67 -8.08 -4.17 8.14
CA VAL A 67 -9.09 -4.79 7.29
C VAL A 67 -10.44 -4.71 8.00
N THR A 68 -11.46 -4.29 7.27
CA THR A 68 -12.86 -4.31 7.73
C THR A 68 -13.44 -5.72 7.72
N SER A 69 -14.57 -5.93 8.40
CA SER A 69 -15.34 -7.17 8.31
C SER A 69 -15.84 -7.51 6.90
N SER A 70 -16.01 -6.51 6.03
CA SER A 70 -16.36 -6.69 4.62
C SER A 70 -15.17 -7.01 3.71
N GLY A 71 -13.95 -7.01 4.25
CA GLY A 71 -12.72 -7.28 3.51
C GLY A 71 -12.11 -6.05 2.83
N ARG A 72 -12.68 -4.85 2.98
CA ARG A 72 -12.01 -3.60 2.55
C ARG A 72 -10.76 -3.36 3.38
N ILE A 73 -9.69 -2.94 2.72
CA ILE A 73 -8.35 -2.81 3.31
C ILE A 73 -7.96 -1.34 3.31
N TYR A 74 -7.34 -0.92 4.40
CA TYR A 74 -6.78 0.42 4.54
C TYR A 74 -5.31 0.33 4.91
N ALA A 75 -4.52 1.26 4.41
CA ALA A 75 -3.10 1.35 4.68
C ALA A 75 -2.70 2.80 4.97
N THR A 76 -1.70 2.98 5.81
CA THR A 76 -1.07 4.27 6.05
C THR A 76 0.44 4.14 6.19
N GLY A 77 1.13 5.24 5.95
CA GLY A 77 2.57 5.29 5.94
C GLY A 77 3.07 6.68 5.60
N TRP A 78 4.26 6.75 5.04
CA TRP A 78 4.87 7.98 4.56
C TRP A 78 5.68 7.79 3.29
N TYR A 79 5.93 8.88 2.58
CA TYR A 79 6.68 8.89 1.33
C TYR A 79 7.44 10.20 1.10
N THR A 80 8.46 10.19 0.24
CA THR A 80 9.35 11.36 0.00
C THR A 80 9.31 11.91 -1.43
N ALA A 81 8.76 11.15 -2.38
CA ALA A 81 8.68 11.55 -3.78
C ALA A 81 7.46 10.89 -4.43
N PRO A 82 7.03 11.34 -5.62
CA PRO A 82 5.83 10.83 -6.25
C PRO A 82 5.87 9.30 -6.42
N PHE A 83 4.81 8.61 -6.00
CA PHE A 83 4.67 7.17 -6.15
C PHE A 83 3.30 6.78 -6.69
N ARG A 84 3.18 5.54 -7.18
CA ARG A 84 1.89 4.97 -7.58
C ARG A 84 1.78 3.51 -7.12
N PRO A 85 0.58 3.03 -6.78
CA PRO A 85 0.35 1.61 -6.58
C PRO A 85 0.50 0.82 -7.88
N VAL A 86 1.23 -0.31 -7.81
CA VAL A 86 1.48 -1.26 -8.90
C VAL A 86 0.93 -2.63 -8.51
N ILE A 87 -0.07 -3.09 -9.25
CA ILE A 87 -0.67 -4.42 -9.17
C ILE A 87 0.16 -5.37 -10.03
N HIS A 88 0.68 -6.44 -9.43
CA HIS A 88 1.36 -7.53 -10.13
C HIS A 88 0.37 -8.61 -10.58
N CYS A 89 -0.19 -8.49 -11.78
CA CYS A 89 -1.36 -9.25 -12.24
C CYS A 89 -1.22 -10.78 -12.11
N ALA A 90 -0.01 -11.31 -12.32
CA ALA A 90 0.30 -12.74 -12.16
C ALA A 90 0.04 -13.28 -10.73
N LEU A 91 -0.04 -12.39 -9.74
CA LEU A 91 -0.32 -12.69 -8.35
C LEU A 91 -1.73 -12.27 -7.90
N HIS A 92 -2.56 -11.60 -8.73
CA HIS A 92 -3.85 -11.09 -8.28
C HIS A 92 -5.03 -11.90 -8.82
N PRO A 93 -5.71 -12.71 -7.97
CA PRO A 93 -6.91 -13.43 -8.35
C PRO A 93 -8.03 -12.43 -8.70
N GLY A 94 -8.63 -12.57 -9.89
CA GLY A 94 -9.76 -11.75 -10.30
C GLY A 94 -9.41 -10.28 -10.60
N SER A 95 -8.13 -9.96 -10.79
CA SER A 95 -7.70 -8.61 -11.15
C SER A 95 -8.29 -8.14 -12.49
N SER A 96 -8.44 -6.83 -12.65
CA SER A 96 -8.75 -6.18 -13.93
C SER A 96 -7.66 -6.32 -15.00
N CYS A 97 -6.60 -7.10 -14.77
CA CYS A 97 -5.44 -7.20 -15.65
C CYS A 97 -5.00 -8.65 -15.87
N SER A 98 -4.75 -9.00 -17.12
CA SER A 98 -4.61 -10.40 -17.58
C SER A 98 -3.16 -10.86 -17.79
N ALA A 99 -2.18 -9.94 -17.85
CA ALA A 99 -0.75 -10.23 -17.87
C ALA A 99 0.07 -8.98 -17.51
N GLY A 100 1.23 -9.16 -16.88
CA GLY A 100 2.16 -8.06 -16.54
C GLY A 100 1.78 -7.30 -15.26
N THR A 101 1.87 -5.96 -15.31
CA THR A 101 1.49 -5.08 -14.20
C THR A 101 0.36 -4.14 -14.61
N SER A 102 -0.48 -3.77 -13.64
CA SER A 102 -1.45 -2.68 -13.78
C SER A 102 -1.10 -1.59 -12.78
N THR A 103 -1.21 -0.33 -13.18
CA THR A 103 -0.89 0.81 -12.30
C THR A 103 -2.11 1.68 -12.11
N ALA A 104 -2.33 2.19 -10.90
CA ALA A 104 -3.34 3.21 -10.69
C ALA A 104 -3.06 4.42 -11.59
N SER A 105 -4.12 5.02 -12.14
CA SER A 105 -3.99 6.18 -13.04
C SER A 105 -3.50 7.44 -12.32
N SER A 106 -3.70 7.53 -11.00
CA SER A 106 -3.31 8.69 -10.21
C SER A 106 -1.94 8.46 -9.57
N ILE A 107 -1.00 9.37 -9.84
CA ILE A 107 0.27 9.48 -9.12
C ILE A 107 0.00 10.31 -7.87
N LEU A 108 0.44 9.84 -6.71
CA LEU A 108 0.41 10.66 -5.50
C LEU A 108 1.71 11.45 -5.39
N ALA A 109 1.62 12.77 -5.49
CA ALA A 109 2.75 13.68 -5.33
C ALA A 109 2.87 14.14 -3.87
N PRO A 110 4.08 14.46 -3.38
CA PRO A 110 4.25 15.09 -2.07
C PRO A 110 3.81 16.56 -2.11
N THR A 111 3.38 17.07 -0.97
CA THR A 111 3.01 18.46 -0.73
C THR A 111 4.22 19.33 -0.35
N SER A 112 5.38 18.71 -0.08
CA SER A 112 6.64 19.40 0.20
C SER A 112 7.86 18.67 -0.34
N GLN A 113 9.06 19.19 -0.03
CA GLN A 113 10.33 18.48 -0.24
C GLN A 113 10.66 17.51 0.91
N GLY A 114 9.79 17.43 1.91
CA GLY A 114 9.93 16.57 3.08
C GLY A 114 9.25 15.21 2.92
N GLU A 115 8.83 14.66 4.06
CA GLU A 115 8.04 13.43 4.11
C GLU A 115 6.57 13.79 4.20
N ASP A 116 5.73 13.16 3.39
CA ASP A 116 4.28 13.26 3.55
C ASP A 116 3.69 11.94 3.99
N ALA A 117 2.63 12.00 4.79
CA ALA A 117 1.85 10.82 5.12
C ALA A 117 0.93 10.45 3.94
N PHE A 118 0.61 9.16 3.82
CA PHE A 118 -0.47 8.73 2.94
C PHE A 118 -1.52 7.94 3.70
N VAL A 119 -2.75 7.99 3.19
CA VAL A 119 -3.82 7.06 3.55
C VAL A 119 -4.38 6.46 2.27
N MET A 120 -4.54 5.15 2.24
CA MET A 120 -5.02 4.42 1.06
C MET A 120 -6.16 3.49 1.45
N ALA A 121 -7.16 3.38 0.59
CA ALA A 121 -8.14 2.31 0.63
C ALA A 121 -8.04 1.41 -0.60
N MET A 122 -8.26 0.13 -0.37
CA MET A 122 -8.28 -0.90 -1.40
C MET A 122 -9.51 -1.78 -1.26
N SER A 123 -9.94 -2.37 -2.37
CA SER A 123 -10.92 -3.45 -2.37
C SER A 123 -10.36 -4.69 -1.67
N SER A 124 -11.21 -5.68 -1.39
CA SER A 124 -10.78 -6.98 -0.85
C SER A 124 -9.88 -7.75 -1.82
N ALA A 125 -9.88 -7.39 -3.10
CA ALA A 125 -8.99 -7.94 -4.12
C ALA A 125 -7.65 -7.18 -4.23
N GLY A 126 -7.41 -6.17 -3.40
CA GLY A 126 -6.19 -5.37 -3.44
C GLY A 126 -6.19 -4.25 -4.49
N GLU A 127 -7.34 -3.97 -5.11
CA GLU A 127 -7.45 -2.88 -6.09
C GLU A 127 -7.51 -1.53 -5.36
N PRO A 128 -6.64 -0.55 -5.69
CA PRO A 128 -6.71 0.79 -5.10
C PRO A 128 -8.05 1.46 -5.43
N LEU A 129 -8.74 1.94 -4.39
CA LEU A 129 -10.02 2.65 -4.53
C LEU A 129 -9.81 4.16 -4.41
N TRP A 130 -8.96 4.56 -3.46
CA TRP A 130 -8.49 5.94 -3.32
C TRP A 130 -7.16 5.95 -2.60
N LEU A 131 -6.41 7.02 -2.83
CA LEU A 131 -5.10 7.28 -2.23
C LEU A 131 -5.03 8.78 -1.96
N LEU A 132 -4.76 9.16 -0.72
CA LEU A 132 -4.76 10.53 -0.24
C LEU A 132 -3.38 10.87 0.33
N SER A 133 -2.89 12.06 -0.04
CA SER A 133 -1.76 12.69 0.62
C SER A 133 -2.24 13.39 1.89
N VAL A 134 -1.44 13.32 2.93
CA VAL A 134 -1.65 14.05 4.17
C VAL A 134 -0.33 14.70 4.56
N GLY A 135 -0.25 16.02 4.44
CA GLY A 135 0.94 16.73 4.86
C GLY A 135 0.97 18.21 4.52
N GLY A 136 2.15 18.79 4.68
CA GLY A 136 2.47 20.17 4.33
C GLY A 136 3.97 20.41 4.35
N ALA A 137 4.41 21.62 4.73
CA ALA A 137 5.82 22.02 4.64
C ALA A 137 6.77 21.22 5.55
N GLY A 138 6.24 20.55 6.58
CA GLY A 138 6.99 19.75 7.53
C GLY A 138 7.08 18.27 7.15
N ASN A 139 7.68 17.46 8.04
CA ASN A 139 7.71 16.01 7.88
C ASN A 139 6.49 15.37 8.57
N ASP A 140 5.69 14.69 7.77
CA ASP A 140 4.42 14.09 8.16
C ASP A 140 4.46 12.58 7.94
N ARG A 141 3.97 11.82 8.93
CA ARG A 141 3.98 10.36 8.87
C ARG A 141 2.73 9.75 9.47
N GLY A 142 2.05 8.91 8.69
CA GLY A 142 1.09 7.94 9.21
C GLY A 142 1.83 6.79 9.91
N GLN A 143 1.42 6.45 11.13
CA GLN A 143 2.11 5.46 11.96
C GLN A 143 1.22 4.28 12.33
N ALA A 144 -0.05 4.53 12.62
CA ALA A 144 -0.99 3.47 12.97
C ALA A 144 -2.37 3.73 12.35
N LEU A 145 -3.13 2.64 12.19
CA LEU A 145 -4.47 2.68 11.65
C LEU A 145 -5.34 1.66 12.38
N ALA A 146 -6.58 2.04 12.68
CA ALA A 146 -7.61 1.17 13.22
C ALA A 146 -8.93 1.38 12.48
N VAL A 147 -9.78 0.36 12.47
CA VAL A 147 -11.10 0.42 11.82
C VAL A 147 -12.15 -0.03 12.82
N SER A 148 -13.19 0.77 12.98
CA SER A 148 -14.35 0.48 13.83
C SER A 148 -15.31 -0.48 13.12
N SER A 149 -16.21 -1.11 13.89
CA SER A 149 -17.22 -2.05 13.37
C SER A 149 -18.21 -1.42 12.38
N ASP A 150 -18.39 -0.10 12.44
CA ASP A 150 -19.20 0.68 11.49
C ASP A 150 -18.44 1.04 10.20
N GLY A 151 -17.15 0.68 10.10
CA GLY A 151 -16.29 0.99 8.95
C GLY A 151 -15.58 2.33 9.04
N THR A 152 -15.76 3.10 10.13
CA THR A 152 -14.98 4.32 10.37
C THR A 152 -13.50 3.99 10.55
N ILE A 153 -12.64 4.73 9.85
CA ILE A 153 -11.19 4.57 9.94
C ILE A 153 -10.58 5.64 10.84
N PHE A 154 -9.65 5.22 11.68
CA PHE A 154 -8.86 6.10 12.54
C PHE A 154 -7.41 5.97 12.13
N VAL A 155 -6.78 7.09 11.79
CA VAL A 155 -5.36 7.15 11.45
C VAL A 155 -4.66 8.00 12.50
N SER A 156 -3.54 7.53 13.00
CA SER A 156 -2.68 8.30 13.90
C SER A 156 -1.26 8.35 13.37
N GLY A 157 -0.53 9.37 13.80
CA GLY A 157 0.78 9.68 13.25
C GLY A 157 1.33 10.95 13.86
N ARG A 158 2.30 11.54 13.17
CA ARG A 158 2.88 12.83 13.52
C ARG A 158 2.86 13.73 12.31
N PHE A 159 2.69 15.02 12.56
CA PHE A 159 2.87 16.05 11.55
C PHE A 159 3.75 17.16 12.11
N ARG A 160 4.33 17.96 11.22
CA ARG A 160 5.08 19.15 11.59
C ARG A 160 4.51 20.37 10.87
N ASP A 161 4.35 21.45 11.61
CA ASP A 161 3.73 22.70 11.16
C ASP A 161 2.24 22.53 10.84
N THR A 162 1.84 22.60 9.57
CA THR A 162 0.44 22.46 9.13
C THR A 162 0.33 21.30 8.16
N ALA A 163 -0.61 20.39 8.41
CA ALA A 163 -0.93 19.28 7.51
C ALA A 163 -2.36 19.40 6.97
N THR A 164 -2.51 19.15 5.67
CA THR A 164 -3.81 19.13 4.98
C THR A 164 -4.09 17.71 4.48
N PHE A 165 -5.34 17.26 4.61
CA PHE A 165 -5.77 15.96 4.12
C PHE A 165 -6.35 16.08 2.70
N GLY A 166 -5.84 15.27 1.78
CA GLY A 166 -6.33 15.20 0.39
C GLY A 166 -5.89 16.36 -0.49
N ALA A 167 -4.70 16.93 -0.21
CA ALA A 167 -4.08 17.96 -1.04
C ALA A 167 -3.52 17.42 -2.36
#